data_AF-A0A944TNY7-F1
#
_entry.id   AF-A0A944TNY7-F1
#
_cell.length_a   1.000
_cell.length_b   1.000
_cell.length_c   1.000
_cell.angle_alpha   90.00
_cell.angle_beta   90.00
_cell.angle_gamma   90.00
#
_symmetry.space_group_name_H-M   'P 1'
#
loop_
_entity.id
_entity.type
_entity.pdbx_description
1 polymer ?
#
loop_
_entity_poly.entity_id
_entity_poly.type
_entity_poly.pdbx_seq_one_letter_code
_entity_poly.pdbx_strand_id
1 'polypeptide(L)'
;MKILLICLLFFLMSSCEWAEEPKGEAGDYRPLYGQQIRLGGRYFVENFLFSVFGKSVSKITYKNIHKNASQFGDPCDRYELVEYWKGDNRKAIENKRALCQEGKSSSKDPLVGTSGTLRSVWMIKTCQEISNLKSAMDYAKKGLGGLSLSEKTIQSAISKFYPDDRFSKEFKNKLVQLGSWEKVFKVLCLTQEWQVP
;
A
#
# COMPACT_ATOMS: atom_id res chain seq x y z
N MET A 1 -15.49 -1.72 38.06
CA MET A 1 -16.44 -1.25 37.03
C MET A 1 -15.66 -0.39 36.04
N LYS A 2 -15.08 -0.79 34.89
CA LYS A 2 -15.27 -1.89 33.94
C LYS A 2 -16.72 -2.11 33.52
N ILE A 3 -17.25 -1.16 32.76
CA ILE A 3 -18.27 -1.23 31.69
C ILE A 3 -18.42 0.23 31.24
N LEU A 4 -17.57 0.73 30.33
CA LEU A 4 -17.88 1.95 29.53
C LEU A 4 -16.85 2.19 28.41
N LEU A 5 -16.28 1.12 27.82
CA LEU A 5 -15.31 1.26 26.72
C LEU A 5 -15.53 0.24 25.59
N ILE A 6 -16.77 -0.20 25.38
CA ILE A 6 -17.15 -1.16 24.32
C ILE A 6 -18.27 -0.61 23.40
N CYS A 7 -18.80 0.59 23.64
CA CYS A 7 -19.90 1.12 22.82
C CYS A 7 -19.51 2.00 21.63
N LEU A 8 -18.22 2.28 21.40
CA LEU A 8 -17.76 3.13 20.29
C LEU A 8 -17.28 2.34 19.04
N LEU A 9 -17.44 1.01 19.04
CA LEU A 9 -17.08 0.15 17.90
C LEU A 9 -18.28 -0.60 17.27
N PHE A 10 -19.52 -0.35 17.73
CA PHE A 10 -20.70 -1.09 17.27
C PHE A 10 -21.73 -0.29 16.44
N PHE A 11 -21.50 1.01 16.19
CA PHE A 11 -22.49 1.87 15.53
C PHE A 11 -22.35 2.02 13.99
N LEU A 12 -21.59 1.15 13.33
CA LEU A 12 -21.48 1.11 11.85
C LEU A 12 -21.93 -0.22 11.22
N MET A 13 -22.68 -1.05 11.95
CA MET A 13 -23.29 -2.27 11.39
C MET A 13 -24.76 -2.36 11.79
N SER A 14 -25.62 -1.60 11.11
CA SER A 14 -27.07 -1.81 11.11
C SER A 14 -27.69 -1.14 9.89
N SER A 15 -27.64 -1.85 8.77
CA SER A 15 -28.60 -1.81 7.64
C SER A 15 -28.21 -2.97 6.70
N CYS A 16 -28.46 -4.20 7.14
CA CYS A 16 -28.42 -5.37 6.27
C CYS A 16 -29.86 -5.57 5.76
N GLU A 17 -30.27 -4.77 4.77
CA GLU A 17 -31.43 -5.09 3.95
C GLU A 17 -30.98 -6.13 2.92
N TRP A 18 -31.63 -7.29 2.98
CA TRP A 18 -31.45 -8.38 2.04
C TRP A 18 -31.99 -7.95 0.68
N ALA A 19 -31.10 -7.51 -0.20
CA ALA A 19 -31.39 -7.41 -1.62
C ALA A 19 -31.12 -8.78 -2.27
N GLU A 20 -32.14 -9.29 -2.94
CA GLU A 20 -32.13 -10.55 -3.69
C GLU A 20 -30.92 -10.63 -4.65
N GLU A 21 -30.31 -11.81 -4.76
CA GLU A 21 -29.22 -12.06 -5.70
C GLU A 21 -29.74 -11.96 -7.16
N PRO A 22 -29.24 -11.03 -8.00
CA PRO A 22 -29.46 -11.13 -9.42
C PRO A 22 -28.57 -12.26 -9.96
N LYS A 23 -29.24 -13.30 -10.46
CA LYS A 23 -28.61 -14.36 -11.24
C LYS A 23 -28.09 -13.79 -12.56
N GLY A 24 -26.78 -13.85 -12.75
CA GLY A 24 -26.12 -13.86 -14.06
C GLY A 24 -25.87 -12.49 -14.70
N GLU A 25 -24.59 -12.10 -14.75
CA GLU A 25 -23.77 -11.91 -15.95
C GLU A 25 -22.59 -10.98 -15.63
N ALA A 26 -21.49 -11.16 -16.38
CA ALA A 26 -20.20 -10.56 -16.10
C ALA A 26 -20.24 -9.02 -16.12
N GLY A 27 -19.69 -8.40 -15.06
CA GLY A 27 -19.10 -7.07 -15.11
C GLY A 27 -20.06 -5.89 -15.02
N ASP A 28 -20.71 -5.69 -13.87
CA ASP A 28 -21.42 -4.42 -13.60
C ASP A 28 -20.47 -3.42 -12.92
N TYR A 29 -19.80 -2.61 -13.74
CA TYR A 29 -18.96 -1.49 -13.31
C TYR A 29 -19.84 -0.26 -13.08
N ARG A 30 -20.00 0.19 -11.83
CA ARG A 30 -20.57 1.52 -11.56
C ARG A 30 -19.48 2.60 -11.61
N PRO A 31 -19.54 3.58 -12.53
CA PRO A 31 -18.50 4.59 -12.69
C PRO A 31 -18.80 5.83 -11.84
N LEU A 32 -17.81 6.29 -11.08
CA LEU A 32 -17.66 7.71 -10.79
C LEU A 32 -16.66 8.23 -11.83
N TYR A 33 -17.17 8.86 -12.89
CA TYR A 33 -16.39 9.42 -14.01
C TYR A 33 -15.49 8.44 -14.78
N GLY A 34 -16.09 7.43 -15.43
CA GLY A 34 -15.65 6.83 -16.71
C GLY A 34 -14.23 6.28 -16.90
N GLN A 35 -13.30 6.48 -15.97
CA GLN A 35 -11.94 5.95 -16.01
C GLN A 35 -11.76 5.05 -14.79
N GLN A 36 -11.52 3.77 -15.04
CA GLN A 36 -11.07 2.87 -13.99
C GLN A 36 -9.71 3.37 -13.48
N ILE A 37 -9.65 3.84 -12.23
CA ILE A 37 -8.38 4.24 -11.61
C ILE A 37 -7.47 3.01 -11.62
N ARG A 38 -6.41 3.06 -12.44
CA ARG A 38 -5.44 1.98 -12.55
C ARG A 38 -4.58 2.00 -11.29
N LEU A 39 -4.85 1.10 -10.36
CA LEU A 39 -3.97 0.89 -9.21
C LEU A 39 -2.67 0.22 -9.65
N GLY A 40 -1.60 0.58 -8.96
CA GLY A 40 -0.26 0.07 -9.15
C GLY A 40 -0.17 -1.42 -8.84
N GLY A 41 0.69 -2.07 -9.61
CA GLY A 41 1.05 -3.47 -9.52
C GLY A 41 1.74 -3.84 -8.22
N ARG A 42 1.92 -5.16 -7.98
CA ARG A 42 2.63 -5.65 -6.79
C ARG A 42 4.06 -5.11 -6.69
N TYR A 43 4.78 -4.95 -7.81
CA TYR A 43 6.14 -4.40 -7.81
C TYR A 43 6.13 -2.90 -7.50
N PHE A 44 5.18 -2.16 -8.06
CA PHE A 44 5.01 -0.74 -7.74
C PHE A 44 4.76 -0.53 -6.25
N VAL A 45 3.76 -1.23 -5.69
CA VAL A 45 3.38 -1.11 -4.28
C VAL A 45 4.56 -1.50 -3.37
N GLU A 46 5.27 -2.58 -3.67
CA GLU A 46 6.45 -2.98 -2.89
C GLU A 46 7.56 -1.92 -2.96
N ASN A 47 7.93 -1.48 -4.16
CA ASN A 47 9.02 -0.52 -4.34
C ASN A 47 8.71 0.80 -3.63
N PHE A 48 7.46 1.24 -3.68
CA PHE A 48 7.00 2.39 -2.93
C PHE A 48 7.13 2.17 -1.41
N LEU A 49 6.66 1.04 -0.90
CA LEU A 49 6.80 0.75 0.54
C LEU A 49 8.28 0.62 0.96
N PHE A 50 9.17 0.15 0.08
CA PHE A 50 10.61 0.13 0.33
C PHE A 50 11.22 1.53 0.36
N SER A 51 10.75 2.46 -0.47
CA SER A 51 11.24 3.84 -0.46
C SER A 51 10.86 4.58 0.82
N VAL A 52 9.68 4.28 1.38
CA VAL A 52 9.18 4.89 2.62
C VAL A 52 9.74 4.21 3.88
N PHE A 53 9.71 2.88 3.94
CA PHE A 53 9.96 2.09 5.15
C PHE A 53 11.26 1.26 5.10
N GLY A 54 11.99 1.31 3.99
CA GLY A 54 13.24 0.58 3.78
C GLY A 54 13.03 -0.91 3.50
N LYS A 55 14.09 -1.60 3.06
CA LYS A 55 14.04 -3.03 2.67
C LYS A 55 13.67 -3.99 3.80
N SER A 56 13.61 -3.52 5.06
CA SER A 56 13.22 -4.35 6.20
C SER A 56 11.78 -4.87 6.13
N VAL A 57 10.92 -4.24 5.32
CA VAL A 57 9.53 -4.67 5.11
C VAL A 57 9.36 -5.76 4.04
N SER A 58 10.45 -6.20 3.39
CA SER A 58 10.43 -7.20 2.30
C SER A 58 9.65 -8.49 2.61
N LYS A 59 9.80 -9.04 3.82
CA LYS A 59 9.04 -10.24 4.22
C LYS A 59 7.53 -9.97 4.31
N ILE A 60 7.14 -8.76 4.75
CA ILE A 60 5.75 -8.35 4.89
C ILE A 60 5.14 -8.11 3.51
N THR A 61 5.83 -7.36 2.64
CA THR A 61 5.38 -7.08 1.27
C THR A 61 5.29 -8.36 0.45
N TYR A 62 6.26 -9.27 0.58
CA TYR A 62 6.20 -10.55 -0.10
C TYR A 62 4.98 -11.40 0.32
N LYS A 63 4.77 -11.53 1.63
CA LYS A 63 3.66 -12.30 2.21
C LYS A 63 2.29 -11.75 1.83
N ASN A 64 2.09 -10.43 1.89
CA ASN A 64 0.77 -9.81 1.79
C ASN A 64 0.47 -9.22 0.40
N ILE A 65 1.48 -8.88 -0.41
CA ILE A 65 1.31 -8.25 -1.73
C ILE A 65 1.72 -9.23 -2.82
N HIS A 66 2.99 -9.69 -2.85
CA HIS A 66 3.49 -10.52 -3.96
C HIS A 66 2.75 -11.84 -4.11
N LYS A 67 2.53 -12.55 -3.00
CA LYS A 67 1.76 -13.81 -3.02
C LYS A 67 0.30 -13.64 -3.40
N ASN A 68 -0.23 -12.42 -3.37
CA ASN A 68 -1.62 -12.09 -3.69
C ASN A 68 -1.75 -11.43 -5.05
N ALA A 69 -0.99 -11.93 -6.03
CA ALA A 69 -0.94 -11.45 -7.39
C ALA A 69 -2.30 -11.31 -8.09
N SER A 70 -3.29 -12.16 -7.77
CA SER A 70 -4.66 -12.02 -8.30
C SER A 70 -5.36 -10.71 -7.89
N GLN A 71 -4.91 -10.07 -6.82
CA GLN A 71 -5.46 -8.80 -6.32
C GLN A 71 -4.61 -7.59 -6.75
N PHE A 72 -3.28 -7.78 -6.80
CA PHE A 72 -2.35 -6.69 -7.10
C PHE A 72 -1.95 -6.61 -8.57
N GLY A 73 -2.13 -7.69 -9.31
CA GLY A 73 -1.75 -7.82 -10.71
C GLY A 73 -0.25 -7.87 -10.94
N ASP A 74 0.16 -7.34 -12.09
CA ASP A 74 1.56 -7.13 -12.51
C ASP A 74 2.30 -8.46 -12.65
N PRO A 75 1.90 -9.29 -13.63
CA PRO A 75 2.47 -10.62 -13.86
C PRO A 75 3.97 -10.48 -14.14
N CYS A 76 4.73 -11.46 -13.68
CA CYS A 76 6.16 -11.49 -13.93
C CYS A 76 6.37 -11.99 -15.36
N ASP A 77 6.89 -11.14 -16.23
CA ASP A 77 7.38 -11.61 -17.52
C ASP A 77 8.79 -12.19 -17.33
N ARG A 78 8.91 -13.52 -17.47
CA ARG A 78 10.18 -14.25 -17.36
C ARG A 78 11.16 -13.91 -18.49
N TYR A 79 10.68 -13.24 -19.53
CA TYR A 79 11.44 -12.74 -20.67
C TYR A 79 11.78 -11.24 -20.55
N GLU A 80 11.33 -10.54 -19.49
CA GLU A 80 11.71 -9.15 -19.24
C GLU A 80 13.18 -9.08 -18.79
N LEU A 81 14.03 -8.59 -19.70
CA LEU A 81 15.45 -8.35 -19.48
C LEU A 81 15.64 -6.87 -19.15
N VAL A 82 16.25 -6.56 -18.01
CA VAL A 82 16.58 -5.18 -17.64
C VAL A 82 18.07 -4.96 -17.88
N GLU A 83 18.39 -3.98 -18.72
CA GLU A 83 19.75 -3.47 -18.85
C GLU A 83 20.07 -2.55 -17.68
N TYR A 84 21.16 -2.81 -16.97
CA TYR A 84 21.70 -1.91 -15.95
C TYR A 84 23.22 -1.77 -16.13
N TRP A 85 23.76 -0.66 -15.65
CA TRP A 85 25.18 -0.39 -15.75
C TRP A 85 25.92 -0.99 -14.55
N LYS A 86 26.89 -1.86 -14.82
CA LYS A 86 27.78 -2.45 -13.80
C LYS A 86 29.14 -1.75 -13.86
N GLY A 87 29.36 -0.84 -12.92
CA GLY A 87 30.58 -0.01 -12.87
C GLY A 87 30.70 0.93 -14.07
N ASP A 88 31.91 1.40 -14.36
CA ASP A 88 32.10 2.58 -15.22
C ASP A 88 31.75 2.39 -16.70
N ASN A 89 31.58 1.18 -17.26
CA ASN A 89 31.33 1.05 -18.72
C ASN A 89 30.76 -0.31 -19.20
N ARG A 90 30.06 -1.11 -18.38
CA ARG A 90 29.45 -2.37 -18.86
C ARG A 90 27.93 -2.36 -18.69
N LYS A 91 27.19 -2.45 -19.80
CA LYS A 91 25.80 -2.89 -19.80
C LYS A 91 25.76 -4.34 -19.32
N ALA A 92 25.25 -4.57 -18.12
CA ALA A 92 24.88 -5.87 -17.64
C ALA A 92 23.39 -6.07 -17.94
N ILE A 93 23.06 -7.21 -18.54
CA ILE A 93 21.68 -7.67 -18.66
C ILE A 93 21.43 -8.55 -17.44
N GLU A 94 20.64 -8.09 -16.49
CA GLU A 94 20.13 -8.96 -15.43
C GLU A 94 18.67 -9.24 -15.73
N ASN A 95 18.40 -10.52 -15.85
CA ASN A 95 17.03 -10.98 -15.86
C ASN A 95 16.45 -10.63 -14.48
N LYS A 96 15.24 -10.06 -14.40
CA LYS A 96 14.46 -9.96 -13.15
C LYS A 96 14.24 -11.32 -12.46
N ARG A 97 14.80 -12.41 -13.01
CA ARG A 97 14.98 -13.79 -12.52
C ARG A 97 14.88 -13.97 -11.03
N ALA A 98 15.56 -13.17 -10.21
CA ALA A 98 15.55 -13.40 -8.76
C ALA A 98 14.13 -13.27 -8.14
N LEU A 99 13.26 -12.40 -8.67
CA LEU A 99 11.89 -12.22 -8.16
C LEU A 99 10.83 -13.04 -8.92
N CYS A 100 11.10 -13.41 -10.18
CA CYS A 100 10.16 -14.15 -11.03
C CYS A 100 10.31 -15.68 -10.98
N GLN A 101 11.40 -16.22 -10.41
CA GLN A 101 11.69 -17.66 -10.42
C GLN A 101 11.09 -18.44 -9.24
N GLU A 102 10.59 -17.76 -8.21
CA GLU A 102 9.96 -18.41 -7.04
C GLU A 102 8.51 -18.86 -7.33
N GLY A 103 8.36 -19.84 -8.22
CA GLY A 103 7.20 -20.73 -8.24
C GLY A 103 6.00 -20.28 -9.06
N LYS A 104 5.70 -21.09 -10.09
CA LYS A 104 4.42 -21.19 -10.83
C LYS A 104 3.94 -19.91 -11.53
N SER A 105 4.18 -19.85 -12.85
CA SER A 105 3.25 -19.27 -13.84
C SER A 105 2.53 -17.97 -13.41
N SER A 106 3.28 -16.95 -13.00
CA SER A 106 2.72 -15.61 -12.80
C SER A 106 2.18 -15.00 -14.10
N SER A 107 2.42 -15.63 -15.25
CA SER A 107 1.80 -15.30 -16.54
C SER A 107 0.26 -15.38 -16.55
N LYS A 108 -0.35 -16.03 -15.56
CA LYS A 108 -1.82 -16.08 -15.39
C LYS A 108 -2.35 -14.99 -14.46
N ASP A 109 -1.48 -14.23 -13.82
CA ASP A 109 -1.88 -13.12 -12.97
C ASP A 109 -2.43 -11.98 -13.84
N PRO A 110 -3.41 -11.21 -13.34
CA PRO A 110 -3.98 -10.12 -14.10
C PRO A 110 -2.94 -9.02 -14.35
N LEU A 111 -2.95 -8.44 -15.55
CA LEU A 111 -2.05 -7.31 -15.89
C LEU A 111 -2.26 -6.09 -14.97
N VAL A 112 -3.50 -5.90 -14.51
CA VAL A 112 -3.91 -4.76 -13.68
C VAL A 112 -4.48 -5.28 -12.36
N GLY A 113 -4.07 -4.66 -11.26
CA GLY A 113 -4.62 -4.96 -9.94
C GLY A 113 -6.09 -4.54 -9.84
N THR A 114 -6.88 -5.26 -9.06
CA THR A 114 -8.29 -4.97 -8.85
C THR A 114 -8.48 -3.94 -7.74
N SER A 115 -9.41 -3.00 -7.89
CA SER A 115 -9.83 -2.07 -6.83
C SER A 115 -10.87 -2.71 -5.88
N GLY A 116 -10.62 -3.96 -5.46
CA GLY A 116 -11.57 -4.75 -4.70
C GLY A 116 -11.35 -4.76 -3.18
N THR A 117 -12.38 -5.19 -2.44
CA THR A 117 -12.34 -5.36 -0.97
C THR A 117 -11.17 -6.22 -0.50
N LEU A 118 -10.83 -7.29 -1.24
CA LEU A 118 -9.71 -8.16 -0.90
C LEU A 118 -8.36 -7.44 -0.97
N ARG A 119 -8.14 -6.58 -1.98
CA ARG A 119 -6.94 -5.75 -2.05
C ARG A 119 -6.84 -4.83 -0.84
N SER A 120 -7.93 -4.18 -0.45
CA SER A 120 -7.98 -3.32 0.73
C SER A 120 -7.66 -4.09 2.02
N VAL A 121 -8.15 -5.32 2.19
CA VAL A 121 -7.81 -6.18 3.34
C VAL A 121 -6.31 -6.48 3.39
N TRP A 122 -5.70 -6.81 2.25
CA TRP A 122 -4.26 -7.05 2.17
C TRP A 122 -3.43 -5.80 2.45
N MET A 123 -3.88 -4.63 1.98
CA MET A 123 -3.24 -3.36 2.32
C MET A 123 -3.37 -3.04 3.80
N ILE A 124 -4.53 -3.28 4.43
CA ILE A 124 -4.71 -3.11 5.87
C ILE A 124 -3.74 -3.97 6.66
N LYS A 125 -3.64 -5.27 6.32
CA LYS A 125 -2.68 -6.18 6.95
C LYS A 125 -1.25 -5.71 6.77
N THR A 126 -0.88 -5.30 5.55
CA THR A 126 0.46 -4.81 5.23
C THR A 126 0.82 -3.58 6.04
N CYS A 127 -0.02 -2.53 6.01
CA CYS A 127 0.23 -1.29 6.73
C CYS A 127 0.28 -1.50 8.25
N GLN A 128 -0.54 -2.41 8.79
CA GLN A 128 -0.51 -2.76 10.21
C GLN A 128 0.75 -3.53 10.62
N GLU A 129 1.19 -4.50 9.83
CA GLU A 129 2.43 -5.23 10.09
C GLU A 129 3.66 -4.30 9.97
N ILE A 130 3.68 -3.41 8.97
CA ILE A 130 4.75 -2.42 8.78
C ILE A 130 4.79 -1.42 9.94
N SER A 131 3.65 -0.86 10.35
CA SER A 131 3.61 0.14 11.42
C SER A 131 4.10 -0.40 12.77
N ASN A 132 4.01 -1.72 12.98
CA ASN A 132 4.47 -2.38 14.19
C ASN A 132 5.95 -2.83 14.11
N LEU A 133 6.57 -2.75 12.93
CA LEU A 133 7.95 -3.15 12.73
C LEU A 133 8.91 -2.00 13.08
N LYS A 134 9.62 -2.13 14.20
CA LYS A 134 10.55 -1.10 14.70
C LYS A 134 11.57 -0.64 13.64
N SER A 135 12.19 -1.56 12.90
CA SER A 135 13.16 -1.20 11.85
C SER A 135 12.55 -0.38 10.72
N ALA A 136 11.28 -0.62 10.37
CA ALA A 136 10.57 0.14 9.35
C ALA A 136 10.27 1.56 9.85
N MET A 137 9.81 1.69 11.09
CA MET A 137 9.54 2.99 11.70
C MET A 137 10.82 3.81 11.86
N ASP A 138 11.91 3.19 12.30
CA ASP A 138 13.20 3.86 12.45
C ASP A 138 13.75 4.35 11.10
N TYR A 139 13.58 3.56 10.03
CA TYR A 139 13.92 4.00 8.67
C TYR A 139 13.05 5.19 8.22
N ALA A 140 11.74 5.09 8.37
CA ALA A 140 10.80 6.13 7.93
C ALA A 140 11.05 7.48 8.63
N LYS A 141 11.36 7.44 9.94
CA LYS A 141 11.68 8.63 10.76
C LYS A 141 13.01 9.30 10.38
N LYS A 142 14.01 8.55 9.91
CA LYS A 142 15.37 9.06 9.62
C LYS A 142 15.39 10.21 8.61
N GLY A 143 14.37 10.30 7.75
CA GLY A 143 14.24 11.35 6.72
C GLY A 143 13.29 12.50 7.05
N LEU A 144 12.77 12.62 8.28
CA LEU A 144 11.75 13.62 8.62
C LEU A 144 12.28 14.95 9.17
N GLY A 145 13.60 15.06 9.40
CA GLY A 145 14.20 16.26 10.00
C GLY A 145 13.86 16.49 11.48
N GLY A 146 13.34 15.48 12.18
CA GLY A 146 13.03 15.51 13.61
C GLY A 146 12.26 14.26 14.07
N LEU A 147 12.36 13.93 15.37
CA LEU A 147 11.66 12.79 15.98
C LEU A 147 10.32 13.17 16.62
N SER A 148 10.10 14.46 16.89
CA SER A 148 8.86 14.96 17.48
C SER A 148 7.73 15.00 16.46
N LEU A 149 6.50 14.72 16.91
CA LEU A 149 5.29 14.93 16.12
C LEU A 149 4.96 16.42 16.13
N SER A 150 5.31 17.11 15.04
CA SER A 150 5.05 18.53 14.82
C SER A 150 4.41 18.71 13.44
N GLU A 151 3.76 19.84 13.19
CA GLU A 151 3.18 20.12 11.88
C GLU A 151 4.23 20.00 10.75
N LYS A 152 5.46 20.46 10.99
CA LYS A 152 6.58 20.36 10.03
C LYS A 152 6.98 18.91 9.75
N THR A 153 7.14 18.08 10.77
CA THR A 153 7.54 16.67 10.59
C THR A 153 6.41 15.82 10.02
N ILE A 154 5.16 16.13 10.36
CA ILE A 154 3.97 15.54 9.71
C ILE A 154 3.92 15.92 8.24
N GLN A 155 4.20 17.18 7.89
CA GLN A 155 4.28 17.59 6.49
C GLN A 155 5.33 16.78 5.73
N SER A 156 6.52 16.60 6.30
CA SER A 156 7.58 15.77 5.71
C SER A 156 7.20 14.30 5.61
N ALA A 157 6.37 13.78 6.52
CA ALA A 157 5.86 12.42 6.44
C ALA A 157 4.80 12.28 5.34
N ILE A 158 3.88 13.24 5.22
CA ILE A 158 2.89 13.32 4.15
C ILE A 158 3.62 13.39 2.80
N SER A 159 4.65 14.22 2.68
CA SER A 159 5.37 14.42 1.40
C SER A 159 6.08 13.18 0.88
N LYS A 160 6.34 12.19 1.75
CA LYS A 160 6.85 10.87 1.32
C LYS A 160 5.80 10.04 0.59
N PHE A 161 4.52 10.27 0.88
CA PHE A 161 3.42 9.60 0.20
C PHE A 161 2.79 10.44 -0.91
N TYR A 162 2.82 11.76 -0.74
CA TYR A 162 2.09 12.73 -1.55
C TYR A 162 2.99 13.93 -1.82
N PRO A 163 3.66 13.98 -2.98
CA PRO A 163 4.55 15.11 -3.30
C PRO A 163 3.80 16.46 -3.29
N ASP A 164 2.50 16.45 -3.56
CA ASP A 164 1.66 17.64 -3.57
C ASP A 164 1.12 17.97 -2.17
N ASP A 165 1.22 19.23 -1.75
CA ASP A 165 0.69 19.71 -0.46
C ASP A 165 -0.83 19.95 -0.51
N ARG A 166 -1.59 18.87 -0.73
CA ARG A 166 -3.04 18.91 -0.93
C ARG A 166 -3.88 18.67 0.33
N PHE A 167 -3.24 18.42 1.48
CA PHE A 167 -3.97 18.11 2.71
C PHE A 167 -4.28 19.37 3.51
N SER A 168 -5.52 19.46 4.00
CA SER A 168 -5.95 20.57 4.84
C SER A 168 -5.15 20.62 6.15
N LYS A 169 -5.04 21.81 6.74
CA LYS A 169 -4.46 22.00 8.07
C LYS A 169 -5.18 21.14 9.12
N GLU A 170 -6.49 20.95 8.99
CA GLU A 170 -7.28 20.07 9.86
C GLU A 170 -6.79 18.62 9.81
N PHE A 171 -6.53 18.08 8.62
CA PHE A 171 -5.99 16.73 8.47
C PHE A 171 -4.61 16.59 9.12
N LYS A 172 -3.71 17.56 8.89
CA LYS A 172 -2.38 17.60 9.52
C LYS A 172 -2.49 17.63 11.05
N ASN A 173 -3.41 18.43 11.59
CA ASN A 173 -3.66 18.51 13.04
C ASN A 173 -4.20 17.19 13.60
N LYS A 174 -5.11 16.50 12.90
CA LYS A 174 -5.59 15.18 13.31
C LYS A 174 -4.46 14.16 13.36
N LEU A 175 -3.52 14.19 12.42
CA LEU A 175 -2.33 13.32 12.46
C LEU A 175 -1.44 13.62 13.67
N VAL A 176 -1.21 14.89 14.00
CA VAL A 176 -0.46 15.26 15.23
C VAL A 176 -1.16 14.72 16.48
N GLN A 177 -2.49 14.82 16.55
CA GLN A 177 -3.30 14.35 17.68
C GLN A 177 -3.26 12.82 17.89
N LEU A 178 -2.83 12.03 16.89
CA LEU A 178 -2.67 10.57 17.06
C LEU A 178 -1.60 10.21 18.09
N GLY A 179 -0.61 11.10 18.29
CA GLY A 179 0.42 10.97 19.33
C GLY A 179 1.44 9.85 19.12
N SER A 180 1.42 9.16 17.99
CA SER A 180 2.32 8.03 17.69
C SER A 180 2.64 7.97 16.19
N TRP A 181 3.93 7.80 15.87
CA TRP A 181 4.40 7.64 14.49
C TRP A 181 3.83 6.39 13.83
N GLU A 182 3.65 5.31 14.60
CA GLU A 182 3.04 4.07 14.13
C GLU A 182 1.62 4.31 13.61
N LYS A 183 0.81 5.08 14.36
CA LYS A 183 -0.54 5.45 13.93
C LYS A 183 -0.53 6.37 12.72
N VAL A 184 0.34 7.38 12.71
CA VAL A 184 0.49 8.32 11.58
C VAL A 184 0.85 7.57 10.30
N PHE A 185 1.90 6.77 10.33
CA PHE A 185 2.33 6.00 9.16
C PHE A 185 1.33 4.93 8.76
N LYS A 186 0.59 4.34 9.71
CA LYS A 186 -0.52 3.44 9.38
C LYS A 186 -1.60 4.16 8.58
N VAL A 187 -2.03 5.35 9.01
CA VAL A 187 -3.04 6.16 8.29
C VAL A 187 -2.53 6.53 6.89
N LEU A 188 -1.31 7.06 6.79
CA LEU A 188 -0.71 7.45 5.50
C LEU A 188 -0.47 6.27 4.55
N CYS A 189 -0.21 5.08 5.09
CA CYS A 189 -0.06 3.87 4.27
C CYS A 189 -1.40 3.37 3.74
N LEU A 190 -2.49 3.54 4.49
CA LEU A 190 -3.82 3.02 4.13
C LEU A 190 -4.54 3.81 3.04
N THR A 191 -4.17 5.07 2.85
CA THR A 191 -4.74 5.92 1.81
C THR A 191 -4.40 5.36 0.42
N GLN A 192 -5.35 5.43 -0.52
CA GLN A 192 -5.24 4.74 -1.80
C GLN A 192 -4.53 5.56 -2.88
N GLU A 193 -4.41 6.86 -2.66
CA GLU A 193 -4.00 7.82 -3.69
C GLU A 193 -2.53 7.64 -4.12
N TRP A 194 -1.64 7.18 -3.23
CA TRP A 194 -0.26 6.86 -3.60
C TRP A 194 -0.14 5.53 -4.35
N GLN A 195 -1.18 4.68 -4.30
CA GLN A 195 -1.21 3.41 -5.00
C GLN A 195 -1.54 3.59 -6.48
N VAL A 196 -1.71 4.82 -6.98
CA VAL A 196 -1.89 5.12 -8.41
C VAL A 196 -0.51 5.46 -8.98
N PRO A 197 -0.06 4.77 -10.04
CA PRO A 197 1.26 4.97 -10.65
C PRO A 197 1.36 6.23 -11.52
#